data_AF-A0A967GYS2-F1
#
_entry.id   AF-A0A967GYS2-F1
#
_cell.length_a   1.000
_cell.length_b   1.000
_cell.length_c   1.000
_cell.angle_alpha   90.00
_cell.angle_beta   90.00
_cell.angle_gamma   90.00
#
_symmetry.space_group_name_H-M   'P 1'
#
loop_
_entity.id
_entity.type
_entity.pdbx_description
1 polymer ?
#
loop_
_entity_poly.entity_id
_entity_poly.type
_entity_poly.pdbx_seq_one_letter_code
_entity_poly.pdbx_strand_id
1 'polypeptide(L)'
;RLLERLEGEVSPEDLFCTLPGVGEELAHRIHDTLHLETLEELEVAAHDGRLATVPGLGERRIHAIRADLEEVLRQSTRQRARQRRLREAGHDVPDNHPIDTPPVRLLLGIDAEYRRDAAAGKLRRIAPRRFNPTGEAWLPILHTERDGWPFTALFSNTARAHELGKTSDWVVLFYEREGHEDQSTVVTETHGKLKGRRVVRGREEECLRLALGEGDTS
;
A
#
# COMPACT_ATOMS: atom_id res chain seq x y z
N ARG A 1 -6.99 -5.24 -18.61
CA ARG A 1 -7.71 -4.25 -17.75
C ARG A 1 -7.30 -4.48 -16.30
N LEU A 2 -7.29 -3.45 -15.45
CA LEU A 2 -6.91 -3.53 -14.02
C LEU A 2 -7.51 -4.77 -13.32
N LEU A 3 -8.79 -5.08 -13.56
CA LEU A 3 -9.46 -6.30 -13.09
C LEU A 3 -8.75 -7.63 -13.43
N GLU A 4 -8.25 -7.81 -14.66
CA GLU A 4 -7.54 -9.04 -15.08
C GLU A 4 -6.16 -9.18 -14.41
N ARG A 5 -5.59 -8.05 -13.96
CA ARG A 5 -4.33 -7.96 -13.22
C ARG A 5 -4.56 -8.16 -11.71
N LEU A 6 -5.64 -7.59 -11.17
CA LEU A 6 -6.10 -7.78 -9.79
C LEU A 6 -6.55 -9.22 -9.53
N GLU A 7 -7.05 -9.93 -10.54
CA GLU A 7 -7.27 -11.38 -10.45
C GLU A 7 -5.95 -12.16 -10.23
N GLY A 8 -4.79 -11.57 -10.53
CA GLY A 8 -3.45 -12.14 -10.37
C GLY A 8 -2.60 -11.35 -9.37
N GLU A 9 -3.14 -11.02 -8.20
CA GLU A 9 -2.48 -10.24 -7.13
C GLU A 9 -0.99 -10.60 -6.96
N VAL A 10 -0.11 -9.63 -7.17
CA VAL A 10 1.31 -9.74 -6.81
C VAL A 10 1.35 -9.65 -5.28
N SER A 11 1.83 -10.69 -4.61
CA SER A 11 1.93 -10.62 -3.16
C SER A 11 3.03 -9.61 -2.77
N PRO A 12 2.93 -8.98 -1.60
CA PRO A 12 4.03 -8.19 -1.04
C PRO A 12 5.36 -8.93 -1.03
N GLU A 13 5.30 -10.24 -0.78
CA GLU A 13 6.46 -11.12 -0.74
C GLU A 13 7.13 -11.22 -2.12
N ASP A 14 6.34 -11.34 -3.19
CA ASP A 14 6.85 -11.34 -4.58
C ASP A 14 7.50 -10.00 -4.92
N LEU A 15 6.91 -8.88 -4.46
CA LEU A 15 7.49 -7.55 -4.64
C LEU A 15 8.84 -7.42 -3.91
N PHE A 16 8.91 -7.87 -2.66
CA PHE A 16 10.15 -7.78 -1.87
C PHE A 16 11.25 -8.68 -2.42
N CYS A 17 10.90 -9.83 -3.00
CA CYS A 17 11.87 -10.72 -3.64
C CYS A 17 12.54 -10.12 -4.89
N THR A 18 12.05 -8.99 -5.40
CA THR A 18 12.74 -8.24 -6.46
C THR A 18 14.03 -7.56 -5.98
N LEU A 19 14.18 -7.37 -4.66
CA LEU A 19 15.35 -6.74 -4.07
C LEU A 19 16.52 -7.75 -3.94
N PRO A 20 17.73 -7.38 -4.38
CA PRO A 20 18.90 -8.22 -4.19
C PRO A 20 19.12 -8.63 -2.72
N GLY A 21 19.29 -9.93 -2.49
CA GLY A 21 19.52 -10.46 -1.15
C GLY A 21 18.27 -10.59 -0.27
N VAL A 22 17.09 -10.28 -0.79
CA VAL A 22 15.79 -10.59 -0.20
C VAL A 22 15.20 -11.80 -0.93
N GLY A 23 15.29 -12.98 -0.32
CA GLY A 23 14.62 -14.19 -0.81
C GLY A 23 13.27 -14.42 -0.14
N GLU A 24 12.51 -15.41 -0.60
CA GLU A 24 11.15 -15.72 -0.13
C GLU A 24 11.03 -15.77 1.41
N GLU A 25 11.94 -16.45 2.10
CA GLU A 25 11.90 -16.55 3.56
C GLU A 25 12.07 -15.19 4.26
N LEU A 26 12.93 -14.33 3.71
CA LEU A 26 13.18 -13.00 4.27
C LEU A 26 12.04 -12.03 3.90
N ALA A 27 11.55 -12.09 2.66
CA ALA A 27 10.38 -11.36 2.21
C ALA A 27 9.15 -11.69 3.07
N HIS A 28 8.89 -12.98 3.28
CA HIS A 28 7.85 -13.47 4.16
C HIS A 28 8.04 -12.93 5.57
N ARG A 29 9.25 -13.01 6.15
CA ARG A 29 9.51 -12.52 7.52
C ARG A 29 9.36 -11.00 7.66
N ILE A 30 9.76 -10.23 6.66
CA ILE A 30 9.54 -8.78 6.60
C ILE A 30 8.04 -8.50 6.61
N HIS A 31 7.28 -9.16 5.72
CA HIS A 31 5.83 -9.05 5.67
C HIS A 31 5.18 -9.51 6.99
N ASP A 32 5.67 -10.60 7.58
CA ASP A 32 5.17 -11.21 8.82
C ASP A 32 5.32 -10.30 10.03
N THR A 33 6.47 -9.64 10.13
CA THR A 33 6.85 -8.82 11.28
C THR A 33 6.30 -7.40 11.15
N LEU A 34 6.41 -6.82 9.96
CA LEU A 34 6.14 -5.40 9.74
C LEU A 34 4.84 -5.13 9.00
N HIS A 35 4.22 -6.17 8.42
CA HIS A 35 2.93 -6.08 7.73
C HIS A 35 2.97 -5.08 6.58
N LEU A 36 4.10 -5.06 5.86
CA LEU A 36 4.35 -4.16 4.73
C LEU A 36 3.84 -4.83 3.46
N GLU A 37 3.20 -4.06 2.60
CA GLU A 37 2.60 -4.53 1.36
C GLU A 37 3.22 -3.91 0.10
N THR A 38 4.02 -2.84 0.23
CA THR A 38 4.66 -2.13 -0.90
C THR A 38 6.15 -1.91 -0.69
N LEU A 39 6.88 -1.64 -1.79
CA LEU A 39 8.31 -1.32 -1.74
C LEU A 39 8.54 0.05 -1.07
N GLU A 40 7.62 0.99 -1.24
CA GLU A 40 7.61 2.30 -0.58
C GLU A 40 7.44 2.14 0.94
N GLU A 41 6.53 1.28 1.40
CA GLU A 41 6.38 0.96 2.82
C GLU A 41 7.65 0.30 3.38
N LEU A 42 8.32 -0.52 2.58
CA LEU A 42 9.60 -1.11 2.92
C LEU A 42 10.73 -0.07 2.97
N GLU A 43 10.75 0.91 2.08
CA GLU A 43 11.69 2.04 2.12
C GLU A 43 11.50 2.85 3.41
N VAL A 44 10.27 3.25 3.72
CA VAL A 44 9.97 3.98 4.96
C VAL A 44 10.40 3.17 6.18
N ALA A 45 10.02 1.89 6.26
CA ALA A 45 10.42 1.01 7.36
C ALA A 45 11.94 0.80 7.45
N ALA A 46 12.62 0.82 6.31
CA ALA A 46 14.06 0.78 6.25
C ALA A 46 14.64 2.04 6.86
N HIS A 47 14.12 3.25 6.54
CA HIS A 47 14.63 4.54 7.03
C HIS A 47 14.27 4.85 8.49
N ASP A 48 13.04 4.57 8.91
CA ASP A 48 12.52 4.87 10.27
C ASP A 48 13.02 3.89 11.35
N GLY A 49 13.71 2.82 10.93
CA GLY A 49 14.34 1.84 11.80
C GLY A 49 13.46 0.64 12.16
N ARG A 50 12.19 0.58 11.72
CA ARG A 50 11.33 -0.60 11.92
C ARG A 50 11.95 -1.87 11.33
N LEU A 51 12.70 -1.76 10.24
CA LEU A 51 13.37 -2.91 9.62
C LEU A 51 14.39 -3.61 10.54
N ALA A 52 14.95 -2.90 11.52
CA ALA A 52 15.85 -3.48 12.53
C ALA A 52 15.13 -4.41 13.54
N THR A 53 13.80 -4.37 13.59
CA THR A 53 13.00 -5.25 14.45
C THR A 53 12.79 -6.65 13.83
N VAL A 54 13.10 -6.82 12.54
CA VAL A 54 12.92 -8.10 11.82
C VAL A 54 14.08 -9.06 12.12
N PRO A 55 13.82 -10.25 12.69
CA PRO A 55 14.89 -11.21 13.02
C PRO A 55 15.69 -11.65 11.78
N GLY A 56 17.01 -11.49 11.83
CA GLY A 56 17.90 -11.87 10.70
C GLY A 56 18.28 -10.71 9.77
N LEU A 57 17.80 -9.49 10.05
CA LEU A 57 18.27 -8.25 9.42
C LEU A 57 19.26 -7.52 10.34
N GLY A 58 20.55 -7.65 10.05
CA GLY A 58 21.59 -6.84 10.66
C GLY A 58 21.76 -5.50 9.93
N GLU A 59 22.39 -4.52 10.58
CA GLU A 59 22.61 -3.16 10.06
C GLU A 59 23.16 -3.12 8.63
N ARG A 60 24.15 -3.98 8.34
CA ARG A 60 24.75 -4.07 6.99
C ARG A 60 23.74 -4.47 5.92
N ARG A 61 22.83 -5.41 6.22
CA ARG A 61 21.82 -5.88 5.28
C ARG A 61 20.70 -4.87 5.12
N ILE A 62 20.32 -4.18 6.21
CA ILE A 62 19.38 -3.06 6.17
C ILE A 62 19.91 -1.94 5.28
N HIS A 63 21.20 -1.59 5.41
CA HIS A 63 21.82 -0.59 4.56
C HIS A 63 21.84 -1.00 3.08
N ALA A 64 22.08 -2.29 2.78
CA ALA A 64 22.01 -2.79 1.40
C ALA A 64 20.58 -2.67 0.84
N ILE A 65 19.58 -3.11 1.62
CA ILE A 65 18.16 -2.99 1.25
C ILE A 65 17.77 -1.53 1.01
N ARG A 66 18.22 -0.58 1.85
CA ARG A 66 18.01 0.86 1.62
C ARG A 66 18.59 1.32 0.28
N ALA A 67 19.84 0.98 -0.01
CA ALA A 67 20.49 1.38 -1.25
C ALA A 67 19.81 0.77 -2.50
N ASP A 68 19.36 -0.48 -2.40
CA ASP A 68 18.65 -1.16 -3.49
C ASP A 68 17.26 -0.55 -3.70
N LEU A 69 16.52 -0.25 -2.62
CA LEU A 69 15.24 0.46 -2.67
C LEU A 69 15.39 1.84 -3.29
N GLU A 70 16.42 2.60 -2.87
CA GLU A 70 16.73 3.90 -3.47
C GLU A 70 16.95 3.75 -4.98
N GLU A 71 17.65 2.73 -5.47
CA GLU A 71 17.85 2.54 -6.90
C GLU A 71 16.55 2.15 -7.64
N VAL A 72 15.79 1.19 -7.09
CA VAL A 72 14.52 0.72 -7.67
C VAL A 72 13.49 1.84 -7.71
N LEU A 73 13.33 2.59 -6.62
CA LEU A 73 12.38 3.70 -6.50
C LEU A 73 12.90 4.95 -7.21
N ARG A 74 14.21 5.16 -7.37
CA ARG A 74 14.74 6.22 -8.23
C ARG A 74 14.48 5.91 -9.70
N GLN A 75 14.43 4.65 -10.13
CA GLN A 75 14.02 4.30 -11.50
C GLN A 75 12.54 4.60 -11.72
N SER A 76 11.66 4.25 -10.78
CA SER A 76 10.25 4.61 -10.84
C SER A 76 10.05 6.13 -10.79
N THR A 77 10.77 6.84 -9.93
CA THR A 77 10.73 8.31 -9.81
C THR A 77 11.33 9.02 -11.03
N ARG A 78 12.41 8.52 -11.63
CA ARG A 78 12.94 9.07 -12.90
C ARG A 78 12.01 8.80 -14.07
N GLN A 79 11.31 7.67 -14.08
CA GLN A 79 10.27 7.38 -15.06
C GLN A 79 9.09 8.35 -14.89
N ARG A 80 8.63 8.58 -13.65
CA ARG A 80 7.62 9.61 -13.31
C ARG A 80 8.08 11.00 -13.73
N ALA A 81 9.32 11.39 -13.41
CA ALA A 81 9.88 12.70 -13.74
C ALA A 81 10.13 12.90 -15.25
N ARG A 82 10.47 11.84 -16.00
CA ARG A 82 10.59 11.88 -17.46
C ARG A 82 9.22 12.04 -18.12
N GLN A 83 8.20 11.34 -17.63
CA GLN A 83 6.82 11.52 -18.09
C GLN A 83 6.29 12.91 -17.73
N ARG A 84 6.59 13.41 -16.53
CA ARG A 84 6.29 14.79 -16.11
C ARG A 84 6.94 15.81 -17.04
N ARG A 85 8.22 15.68 -17.38
CA ARG A 85 8.89 16.59 -18.33
C ARG A 85 8.30 16.55 -19.75
N LEU A 86 7.84 15.38 -20.21
CA LEU A 86 7.11 15.25 -21.47
C LEU A 86 5.74 15.96 -21.42
N ARG A 87 5.12 16.06 -20.23
CA ARG A 87 3.85 16.77 -19.99
C ARG A 87 4.03 18.27 -19.74
N GLU A 88 5.07 18.66 -19.00
CA GLU A 88 5.45 20.06 -18.72
C GLU A 88 5.87 20.82 -19.98
N ALA A 89 6.26 20.11 -21.04
CA ALA A 89 6.39 20.68 -22.37
C ALA A 89 5.04 21.21 -22.94
N GLY A 90 3.94 21.18 -22.17
CA GLY A 90 2.62 21.64 -22.61
C GLY A 90 1.63 22.12 -21.53
N HIS A 91 2.02 22.72 -20.39
CA HIS A 91 1.27 23.79 -19.65
C HIS A 91 1.84 24.08 -18.22
N ASP A 92 1.72 25.34 -17.78
CA ASP A 92 2.02 25.87 -16.44
C ASP A 92 0.98 25.44 -15.38
N VAL A 93 1.44 24.97 -14.20
CA VAL A 93 0.61 24.92 -12.97
C VAL A 93 1.47 25.18 -11.72
N PRO A 94 1.06 26.07 -10.80
CA PRO A 94 1.76 26.32 -9.54
C PRO A 94 1.32 25.44 -8.34
N ASP A 95 2.30 25.27 -7.46
CA ASP A 95 2.32 24.98 -6.01
C ASP A 95 1.81 23.66 -5.37
N ASN A 96 2.81 22.90 -4.89
CA ASN A 96 2.96 22.20 -3.61
C ASN A 96 1.89 21.21 -3.07
N HIS A 97 1.72 20.08 -3.76
CA HIS A 97 1.59 18.73 -3.17
C HIS A 97 2.22 17.74 -4.16
N PRO A 98 2.83 16.61 -3.75
CA PRO A 98 3.17 15.57 -4.71
C PRO A 98 1.86 15.11 -5.37
N ILE A 99 1.64 15.54 -6.63
CA ILE A 99 0.40 15.34 -7.42
C ILE A 99 0.10 13.85 -7.64
N ASP A 100 1.05 12.97 -7.31
CA ASP A 100 1.07 11.57 -7.68
C ASP A 100 0.51 10.61 -6.59
N THR A 101 0.10 11.10 -5.41
CA THR A 101 -0.44 10.24 -4.35
C THR A 101 -1.70 10.84 -3.66
N PRO A 102 -2.76 10.05 -3.42
CA PRO A 102 -3.94 10.52 -2.70
C PRO A 102 -3.63 10.96 -1.25
N PRO A 103 -4.29 11.98 -0.69
CA PRO A 103 -4.08 12.36 0.71
C PRO A 103 -4.57 11.27 1.69
N VAL A 104 -3.93 11.14 2.86
CA VAL A 104 -4.30 10.15 3.89
C VAL A 104 -5.79 10.21 4.25
N ARG A 105 -6.35 11.42 4.37
CA ARG A 105 -7.77 11.62 4.67
C ARG A 105 -8.68 10.94 3.63
N LEU A 106 -8.32 11.04 2.36
CA LEU A 106 -9.06 10.41 1.26
C LEU A 106 -8.96 8.89 1.35
N LEU A 107 -7.76 8.34 1.52
CA LEU A 107 -7.53 6.89 1.67
C LEU A 107 -8.32 6.30 2.84
N LEU A 108 -8.28 6.95 4.01
CA LEU A 108 -9.06 6.52 5.18
C LEU A 108 -10.59 6.62 4.94
N GLY A 109 -11.02 7.58 4.13
CA GLY A 109 -12.42 7.69 3.71
C GLY A 109 -12.87 6.53 2.82
N ILE A 110 -12.02 6.09 1.88
CA ILE A 110 -12.29 4.92 1.03
C ILE A 110 -12.26 3.62 1.86
N ASP A 111 -11.29 3.46 2.78
CA ASP A 111 -11.24 2.34 3.73
C ASP A 111 -12.55 2.19 4.51
N ALA A 112 -13.03 3.28 5.10
CA ALA A 112 -14.26 3.28 5.89
C ALA A 112 -15.49 2.90 5.04
N GLU A 113 -15.58 3.40 3.82
CA GLU A 113 -16.64 3.07 2.87
C GLU A 113 -16.61 1.60 2.49
N TYR A 114 -15.46 1.11 2.04
CA TYR A 114 -15.25 -0.28 1.66
C TYR A 114 -15.66 -1.24 2.78
N ARG A 115 -15.14 -1.02 4.00
CA ARG A 115 -15.43 -1.90 5.14
C ARG A 115 -16.90 -1.91 5.51
N ARG A 116 -17.58 -0.75 5.49
CA ARG A 116 -19.01 -0.65 5.77
C ARG A 116 -19.84 -1.43 4.75
N ASP A 117 -19.54 -1.27 3.47
CA ASP A 117 -20.31 -1.91 2.40
C ASP A 117 -19.98 -3.41 2.25
N ALA A 118 -18.74 -3.80 2.51
CA ALA A 118 -18.33 -5.20 2.62
C ALA A 118 -19.07 -5.90 3.76
N ALA A 119 -19.12 -5.30 4.95
CA ALA A 119 -19.84 -5.83 6.11
C ALA A 119 -21.35 -5.91 5.87
N ALA A 120 -21.92 -4.96 5.11
CA ALA A 120 -23.32 -4.97 4.71
C ALA A 120 -23.62 -5.95 3.55
N GLY A 121 -22.61 -6.63 3.00
CA GLY A 121 -22.77 -7.55 1.87
C GLY A 121 -23.20 -6.89 0.56
N LYS A 122 -22.94 -5.58 0.40
CA LYS A 122 -23.38 -4.79 -0.77
C LYS A 122 -22.41 -4.85 -1.94
N LEU A 123 -21.16 -5.22 -1.68
CA LEU A 123 -20.11 -5.23 -2.68
C LEU A 123 -20.18 -6.48 -3.56
N ARG A 124 -19.83 -6.31 -4.83
CA ARG A 124 -19.55 -7.43 -5.74
C ARG A 124 -18.44 -8.29 -5.14
N ARG A 125 -18.52 -9.60 -5.32
CA ARG A 125 -17.45 -10.52 -4.96
C ARG A 125 -16.75 -11.06 -6.21
N ILE A 126 -15.45 -11.31 -6.07
CA ILE A 126 -14.60 -11.95 -7.07
C ILE A 126 -14.03 -13.25 -6.52
N ALA A 127 -13.64 -14.15 -7.41
CA ALA A 127 -12.91 -15.37 -7.07
C ALA A 127 -11.41 -15.08 -7.18
N PRO A 128 -10.69 -14.83 -6.07
CA PRO A 128 -9.25 -14.61 -6.15
C PRO A 128 -8.57 -15.88 -6.65
N ARG A 129 -7.45 -15.76 -7.39
CA ARG A 129 -6.69 -16.92 -7.90
C ARG A 129 -5.80 -17.55 -6.84
N ARG A 130 -5.29 -16.74 -5.89
CA ARG A 130 -4.47 -17.18 -4.75
C ARG A 130 -5.34 -17.42 -3.53
N PHE A 131 -4.94 -18.39 -2.69
CA PHE A 131 -5.64 -18.75 -1.45
C PHE A 131 -7.15 -19.04 -1.63
N ASN A 132 -7.52 -19.61 -2.78
CA ASN A 132 -8.89 -19.96 -3.13
C ASN A 132 -8.97 -21.35 -3.81
N PRO A 133 -8.76 -22.44 -3.06
CA PRO A 133 -8.73 -23.79 -3.63
C PRO A 133 -10.08 -24.20 -4.25
N THR A 134 -11.19 -23.61 -3.82
CA THR A 134 -12.54 -23.89 -4.32
C THR A 134 -12.90 -23.08 -5.56
N GLY A 135 -12.17 -22.00 -5.85
CA GLY A 135 -12.47 -21.08 -6.96
C GLY A 135 -13.75 -20.25 -6.75
N GLU A 136 -14.27 -20.20 -5.52
CA GLU A 136 -15.51 -19.47 -5.23
C GLU A 136 -15.30 -17.96 -5.21
N ALA A 137 -16.34 -17.21 -5.59
CA ALA A 137 -16.33 -15.75 -5.55
C ALA A 137 -16.66 -15.24 -4.14
N TRP A 138 -15.66 -15.15 -3.28
CA TRP A 138 -15.83 -14.78 -1.87
C TRP A 138 -15.25 -13.41 -1.50
N LEU A 139 -14.30 -12.85 -2.27
CA LEU A 139 -13.58 -11.63 -1.92
C LEU A 139 -14.37 -10.37 -2.36
N PRO A 140 -14.82 -9.49 -1.44
CA PRO A 140 -15.53 -8.27 -1.81
C PRO A 140 -14.60 -7.26 -2.49
N ILE A 141 -15.07 -6.63 -3.56
CA ILE A 141 -14.35 -5.59 -4.31
C ILE A 141 -15.23 -4.34 -4.46
N LEU A 142 -14.66 -3.18 -4.15
CA LEU A 142 -15.25 -1.87 -4.42
C LEU A 142 -14.48 -1.19 -5.54
N HIS A 143 -15.21 -0.62 -6.49
CA HIS A 143 -14.66 0.36 -7.43
C HIS A 143 -15.38 1.67 -7.17
N THR A 144 -14.64 2.76 -6.98
CA THR A 144 -15.22 4.07 -6.69
C THR A 144 -14.30 5.17 -7.22
N GLU A 145 -14.83 6.35 -7.41
CA GLU A 145 -14.05 7.54 -7.78
C GLU A 145 -14.36 8.65 -6.78
N ARG A 146 -13.32 9.27 -6.22
CA ARG A 146 -13.47 10.38 -5.28
C ARG A 146 -12.36 11.40 -5.47
N ASP A 147 -12.74 12.67 -5.51
CA ASP A 147 -11.83 13.81 -5.73
C ASP A 147 -10.95 13.63 -7.00
N GLY A 148 -11.52 13.01 -8.04
CA GLY A 148 -10.84 12.72 -9.31
C GLY A 148 -9.87 11.53 -9.27
N TRP A 149 -9.86 10.75 -8.19
CA TRP A 149 -9.06 9.54 -8.06
C TRP A 149 -9.94 8.28 -8.24
N PRO A 150 -9.68 7.45 -9.26
CA PRO A 150 -10.28 6.13 -9.34
C PRO A 150 -9.60 5.19 -8.34
N PHE A 151 -10.40 4.48 -7.56
CA PHE A 151 -9.95 3.50 -6.58
C PHE A 151 -10.56 2.13 -6.86
N THR A 152 -9.74 1.10 -6.64
CA THR A 152 -10.20 -0.26 -6.38
C THR A 152 -9.78 -0.66 -4.97
N ALA A 153 -10.75 -1.07 -4.15
CA ALA A 153 -10.50 -1.50 -2.78
C ALA A 153 -10.92 -2.96 -2.58
N LEU A 154 -10.06 -3.73 -1.91
CA LEU A 154 -10.29 -5.12 -1.54
C LEU A 154 -9.56 -5.47 -0.24
N PHE A 155 -9.99 -6.53 0.45
CA PHE A 155 -9.24 -7.04 1.58
C PHE A 155 -7.99 -7.77 1.12
N SER A 156 -6.87 -7.59 1.83
CA SER A 156 -5.63 -8.31 1.57
C SER A 156 -5.88 -9.83 1.67
N ASN A 157 -5.53 -10.54 0.60
CA ASN A 157 -5.69 -11.99 0.46
C ASN A 157 -4.31 -12.69 0.47
N THR A 158 -3.38 -12.21 1.30
CA THR A 158 -2.05 -12.83 1.49
C THR A 158 -2.11 -13.97 2.50
N ALA A 159 -1.13 -14.90 2.46
CA ALA A 159 -0.99 -15.99 3.43
C ALA A 159 -1.08 -15.47 4.87
N ARG A 160 -0.41 -14.34 5.14
CA ARG A 160 -0.38 -13.71 6.45
C ARG A 160 -1.73 -13.16 6.89
N ALA A 161 -2.49 -12.55 5.99
CA ALA A 161 -3.85 -12.09 6.31
C ALA A 161 -4.73 -13.26 6.75
N HIS A 162 -4.58 -14.44 6.13
CA HIS A 162 -5.26 -15.67 6.53
C HIS A 162 -4.75 -16.21 7.88
N GLU A 163 -3.44 -16.34 8.07
CA GLU A 163 -2.83 -16.84 9.31
C GLU A 163 -3.19 -15.99 10.55
N LEU A 164 -3.24 -14.67 10.39
CA LEU A 164 -3.59 -13.75 11.48
C LEU A 164 -5.11 -13.53 11.65
N GLY A 165 -5.95 -14.15 10.81
CA GLY A 165 -7.39 -13.85 10.77
C GLY A 165 -7.70 -12.39 10.44
N LYS A 166 -6.82 -11.73 9.67
CA LYS A 166 -6.88 -10.31 9.27
C LYS A 166 -7.38 -10.10 7.83
N THR A 167 -7.90 -11.15 7.20
CA THR A 167 -8.58 -11.11 5.88
C THR A 167 -9.80 -10.18 5.79
N SER A 168 -10.18 -9.53 6.91
CA SER A 168 -11.25 -8.53 6.98
C SER A 168 -10.81 -7.22 7.66
N ASP A 169 -9.50 -7.07 7.93
CA ASP A 169 -8.92 -5.90 8.58
C ASP A 169 -8.03 -5.10 7.63
N TRP A 170 -7.21 -5.76 6.82
CA TRP A 170 -6.28 -5.07 5.93
C TRP A 170 -6.95 -4.78 4.60
N VAL A 171 -7.02 -3.51 4.22
CA VAL A 171 -7.66 -3.06 3.00
C VAL A 171 -6.59 -2.50 2.08
N VAL A 172 -6.44 -3.12 0.91
CA VAL A 172 -5.54 -2.66 -0.15
C VAL A 172 -6.33 -1.72 -1.05
N LEU A 173 -5.82 -0.51 -1.23
CA LEU A 173 -6.39 0.53 -2.08
C LEU A 173 -5.49 0.72 -3.28
N PHE A 174 -5.90 0.20 -4.43
CA PHE A 174 -5.28 0.49 -5.71
C PHE A 174 -5.85 1.80 -6.25
N TYR A 175 -4.99 2.67 -6.74
CA TYR A 175 -5.39 3.89 -7.42
C TYR A 175 -4.52 4.13 -8.64
N GLU A 176 -5.10 4.80 -9.63
CA GLU A 176 -4.39 5.21 -10.83
C GLU A 176 -4.48 6.72 -10.98
N ARG A 177 -3.36 7.38 -11.28
CA ARG A 177 -3.39 8.75 -11.77
C ARG A 177 -2.45 8.94 -12.94
N GLU A 178 -3.03 9.44 -14.02
CA GLU A 178 -2.33 9.73 -15.27
C GLU A 178 -1.45 8.57 -15.77
N GLY A 179 -2.00 7.35 -15.80
CA GLY A 179 -1.32 6.16 -16.34
C GLY A 179 -0.34 5.47 -15.39
N HIS A 180 -0.20 5.97 -14.15
CA HIS A 180 0.55 5.30 -13.09
C HIS A 180 -0.40 4.69 -12.09
N GLU A 181 -0.29 3.37 -11.94
CA GLU A 181 -0.99 2.62 -10.92
C GLU A 181 -0.08 2.46 -9.70
N ASP A 182 -0.64 2.70 -8.54
CA ASP A 182 0.02 2.59 -7.25
C ASP A 182 -1.00 2.10 -6.20
N GLN A 183 -0.54 1.75 -5.01
CA GLN A 183 -1.40 1.20 -3.98
C GLN A 183 -1.03 1.71 -2.58
N SER A 184 -1.99 1.64 -1.67
CA SER A 184 -1.79 1.91 -0.25
C SER A 184 -2.56 0.91 0.59
N THR A 185 -1.97 0.47 1.69
CA THR A 185 -2.64 -0.48 2.59
C THR A 185 -3.09 0.21 3.87
N VAL A 186 -4.36 0.05 4.19
CA VAL A 186 -4.98 0.57 5.40
C VAL A 186 -5.22 -0.57 6.38
N VAL A 187 -4.73 -0.43 7.60
CA VAL A 187 -4.85 -1.45 8.65
C VAL A 187 -5.24 -0.86 9.99
N THR A 188 -5.62 -1.72 10.93
CA THR A 188 -5.83 -1.31 12.33
C THR A 188 -4.50 -1.34 13.05
N GLU A 189 -4.06 -0.18 13.56
CA GLU A 189 -2.80 -0.05 14.27
C GLU A 189 -2.85 -0.82 15.60
N THR A 190 -1.81 -1.59 15.89
CA THR A 190 -1.74 -2.47 17.06
C THR A 190 -0.85 -1.92 18.18
N HIS A 191 0.00 -0.92 17.86
CA HIS A 191 0.99 -0.35 18.78
C HIS A 191 1.04 1.19 18.70
N GLY A 192 1.75 1.81 19.65
CA GLY A 192 2.01 3.26 19.64
C GLY A 192 0.77 4.14 19.87
N LYS A 193 0.90 5.43 19.53
CA LYS A 193 -0.09 6.49 19.83
C LYS A 193 -1.41 6.33 19.05
N LEU A 194 -1.38 5.61 17.93
CA LEU A 194 -2.54 5.37 17.07
C LEU A 194 -3.18 4.01 17.30
N LYS A 195 -2.77 3.25 18.34
CA LYS A 195 -3.32 1.93 18.65
C LYS A 195 -4.86 1.93 18.63
N GLY A 196 -5.42 0.97 17.88
CA GLY A 196 -6.86 0.80 17.66
C GLY A 196 -7.47 1.69 16.57
N ARG A 197 -6.69 2.60 15.96
CA ARG A 197 -7.15 3.45 14.86
C ARG A 197 -6.75 2.85 13.50
N ARG A 198 -7.46 3.29 12.46
CA ARG A 198 -7.09 3.03 11.07
C ARG A 198 -5.93 3.91 10.67
N VAL A 199 -4.92 3.31 10.05
CA VAL A 199 -3.72 4.00 9.57
C VAL A 199 -3.36 3.50 8.19
N VAL A 200 -2.85 4.42 7.37
CA VAL A 200 -2.23 4.09 6.08
C VAL A 200 -0.78 3.70 6.38
N ARG A 201 -0.40 2.48 6.01
CA ARG A 201 0.95 1.95 6.22
C ARG A 201 1.98 2.79 5.47
N GLY A 202 3.13 3.05 6.10
CA GLY A 202 4.17 3.94 5.57
C GLY A 202 3.85 5.43 5.67
N ARG A 203 2.65 5.81 6.15
CA ARG A 203 2.20 7.19 6.33
C ARG A 203 1.66 7.44 7.74
N GLU A 204 2.23 6.74 8.73
CA GLU A 204 1.78 6.78 10.13
C GLU A 204 1.91 8.18 10.75
N GLU A 205 2.94 8.95 10.40
CA GLU A 205 3.11 10.32 10.89
C GLU A 205 2.03 11.27 10.33
N GLU A 206 1.66 11.13 9.06
CA GLU A 206 0.54 11.86 8.47
C GLU A 206 -0.79 11.47 9.14
N CYS A 207 -0.99 10.18 9.41
CA CYS A 207 -2.15 9.70 10.16
C CYS A 207 -2.19 10.30 11.58
N LEU A 208 -1.02 10.42 12.23
CA LEU A 208 -0.92 11.02 13.56
C LEU A 208 -1.27 12.50 13.53
N ARG A 209 -0.71 13.28 12.59
CA ARG A 209 -1.04 14.70 12.41
C ARG A 209 -2.53 14.90 12.14
N LEU A 210 -3.11 14.09 11.25
CA LEU A 210 -4.55 14.12 10.97
C LEU A 210 -5.38 13.82 12.22
N ALA A 211 -4.98 12.82 13.03
CA ALA A 211 -5.67 12.44 14.25
C ALA A 211 -5.57 13.51 15.37
N LEU A 212 -4.50 14.31 15.36
CA LEU A 212 -4.29 15.44 16.27
C LEU A 212 -4.95 16.74 15.79
N GLY A 213 -5.53 16.76 14.57
CA GLY A 213 -6.18 17.93 13.99
C GLY A 213 -5.19 18.93 13.37
N GLU A 214 -3.93 18.56 13.19
CA GLU A 214 -2.86 19.43 12.66
C GLU A 214 -2.79 19.43 11.10
N GLY A 215 -3.92 19.18 10.43
CA GLY A 215 -3.95 18.87 8.99
C GLY A 215 -5.05 19.56 8.18
N ASP A 216 -5.60 20.67 8.65
CA ASP A 216 -6.34 21.63 7.81
C ASP A 216 -5.93 23.05 8.21
N THR A 217 -4.81 23.50 7.65
CA THR A 217 -4.60 24.93 7.43
C THR A 217 -4.15 25.12 5.99
N SER A 218 -5.10 25.64 5.21
CA SER A 218 -5.01 26.20 3.84
C SER A 218 -5.24 25.24 2.69
#